data_AF-A0ABC8RLG5-F1
#
_entry.id   AF-A0ABC8RLG5-F1
#
_cell.length_a   1.000
_cell.length_b   1.000
_cell.length_c   1.000
_cell.angle_alpha   90.00
_cell.angle_beta   90.00
_cell.angle_gamma   90.00
#
_symmetry.space_group_name_H-M   'P 1'
#
loop_
_entity.id
_entity.type
_entity.pdbx_description
1 polymer ?
#
loop_
_entity_poly.entity_id
_entity_poly.type
_entity_poly.pdbx_seq_one_letter_code
_entity_poly.pdbx_strand_id
1 'polypeptide(L)'
;MLERFLGARRIRQIHRILRNGKLTLLCLFLTVIVLRGNLGAGKFGTPEQDLNEIRETFHYYRKRVEPRRVLEEADATTTSTATDSYSDSNNYATFDIKKLLVDEEEGDQKRDPNKPYSLGPKISDWDEQRDEWLKKNSNFPNFIAPNKPRVLLVTGSSPKPCENPVGDHYLLKSIKNKIDYCRLHGIEIFYNFALLDAEMAGFWAKLPLIRKLLLMHPEVEFLWWMDSDAMFTDMAFEVPWERYKDHNFVMHGWNEMVYDQKNWIGLNTGSFLLRNCQWSLDILDVWAPMGPKGKIRDEAGKILTRELKGRPVFEADDQSAMVYLLESQRDRWGDKVYLENAYYLHGYWGILVDRYEEMIENYHPGLGDHRWPLVTHFVGCKPCGKFGDYPVERCLKQMDRAFNFGDNQILQMYGFTHKSLASRRVKRTRNETSNPLEVKDELGLLHPAFKAVKVSS
;
A
#
# COMPACT_ATOMS: atom_id res chain seq x y z
N MET A 1 -64.99 26.24 34.95
CA MET A 1 -65.59 25.81 36.24
C MET A 1 -64.67 26.01 37.46
N LEU A 2 -63.71 26.94 37.41
CA LEU A 2 -62.79 27.29 38.53
C LEU A 2 -62.78 28.79 38.86
N GLU A 3 -63.68 29.58 38.25
CA GLU A 3 -63.80 31.03 38.47
C GLU A 3 -64.83 31.41 39.55
N ARG A 4 -65.61 30.44 40.05
CA ARG A 4 -66.68 30.72 41.03
C ARG A 4 -66.25 30.61 42.50
N PHE A 5 -64.99 30.29 42.78
CA PHE A 5 -64.49 30.12 44.16
C PHE A 5 -63.16 30.82 44.47
N LEU A 6 -62.43 31.37 43.49
CA LEU A 6 -61.15 32.04 43.71
C LEU A 6 -61.13 33.38 42.97
N GLY A 7 -61.26 34.49 43.69
CA GLY A 7 -61.36 35.83 43.13
C GLY A 7 -60.25 36.19 42.13
N ALA A 8 -60.59 37.01 41.13
CA ALA A 8 -59.78 37.34 39.94
C ALA A 8 -58.35 37.84 40.19
N ARG A 9 -58.01 38.23 41.43
CA ARG A 9 -56.64 38.58 41.85
C ARG A 9 -55.78 37.35 42.14
N ARG A 10 -56.33 36.29 42.72
CA ARG A 10 -55.63 35.03 43.02
C ARG A 10 -55.37 34.20 41.75
N ILE A 11 -56.29 34.20 40.79
CA ILE A 11 -56.08 33.50 39.50
C ILE A 11 -54.92 34.15 38.72
N ARG A 12 -54.79 35.48 38.72
CA ARG A 12 -53.66 36.19 38.10
C ARG A 12 -52.33 35.93 38.80
N GLN A 13 -52.32 35.79 40.12
CA GLN A 13 -51.13 35.37 40.87
C GLN A 13 -50.75 33.91 40.58
N ILE A 14 -51.71 33.00 40.53
CA ILE A 14 -51.49 31.59 40.20
C ILE A 14 -50.99 31.44 38.76
N HIS A 15 -51.51 32.22 37.80
CA HIS A 15 -50.99 32.26 36.43
C HIS A 15 -49.55 32.78 36.35
N ARG A 16 -49.19 33.79 37.16
CA ARG A 16 -47.79 34.26 37.29
C ARG A 16 -46.88 33.19 37.91
N ILE A 17 -47.35 32.49 38.94
CA ILE A 17 -46.61 31.40 39.58
C ILE A 17 -46.43 30.21 38.63
N LEU A 18 -47.46 29.84 37.87
CA LEU A 18 -47.37 28.78 36.84
C LEU A 18 -46.45 29.17 35.68
N ARG A 19 -46.49 30.43 35.25
CA ARG A 19 -45.60 30.92 34.17
C ARG A 19 -44.15 31.03 34.63
N ASN A 20 -43.91 31.48 35.86
CA ASN A 20 -42.59 31.49 36.47
C ASN A 20 -42.11 30.05 36.76
N GLY A 21 -42.99 29.15 37.20
CA GLY A 21 -42.68 27.74 37.43
C GLY A 21 -42.32 27.00 36.14
N LYS A 22 -42.98 27.31 35.01
CA LYS A 22 -42.58 26.82 33.68
C LYS A 22 -41.20 27.32 33.28
N LEU A 23 -40.89 28.61 33.55
CA LEU A 23 -39.58 29.17 33.28
C LEU A 23 -38.50 28.53 34.17
N THR A 24 -38.80 28.30 35.45
CA THR A 24 -37.88 27.64 36.39
C THR A 24 -37.64 26.17 36.03
N LEU A 25 -38.68 25.43 35.59
CA LEU A 25 -38.54 24.07 35.06
C LEU A 25 -37.72 24.04 33.77
N LEU A 26 -37.93 25.00 32.86
CA LEU A 26 -37.17 25.11 31.62
C LEU A 26 -35.70 25.46 31.92
N CYS A 27 -35.45 26.37 32.86
CA CYS A 27 -34.10 26.70 33.31
C CYS A 27 -33.42 25.53 34.02
N LEU A 28 -34.13 24.77 34.86
CA LEU A 28 -33.63 23.53 35.50
C LEU A 28 -33.32 22.45 34.46
N PHE A 29 -34.19 22.28 33.47
CA PHE A 29 -33.98 21.34 32.37
C PHE A 29 -32.77 21.75 31.50
N LEU A 30 -32.63 23.04 31.20
CA LEU A 30 -31.45 23.59 30.52
C LEU A 30 -30.18 23.44 31.36
N THR A 31 -30.24 23.61 32.69
CA THR A 31 -29.08 23.36 33.56
C THR A 31 -28.73 21.88 33.59
N VAL A 32 -29.70 20.96 33.57
CA VAL A 32 -29.44 19.52 33.47
C VAL A 32 -28.86 19.16 32.09
N ILE A 33 -29.30 19.79 31.00
CA ILE A 33 -28.70 19.60 29.66
C ILE A 33 -27.27 20.14 29.62
N VAL A 34 -27.02 21.35 30.15
CA VAL A 34 -25.69 21.96 30.18
C VAL A 34 -24.76 21.20 31.12
N LEU A 35 -25.25 20.69 32.25
CA LEU A 35 -24.50 19.81 33.14
C LEU A 35 -24.25 18.44 32.49
N ARG A 36 -25.18 17.89 31.69
CA ARG A 36 -24.91 16.69 30.86
C ARG A 36 -23.93 16.94 29.72
N GLY A 37 -23.88 18.16 29.19
CA GLY A 37 -22.92 18.57 28.17
C GLY A 37 -21.52 18.84 28.73
N ASN A 38 -21.40 19.24 30.01
CA ASN A 38 -20.13 19.59 30.66
C ASN A 38 -19.63 18.57 31.71
N LEU A 39 -20.45 17.60 32.14
CA LEU A 39 -20.05 16.47 32.98
C LEU A 39 -20.24 15.19 32.18
N GLY A 40 -19.15 14.73 31.58
CA GLY A 40 -19.09 13.47 30.84
C GLY A 40 -19.51 12.28 31.71
N ALA A 41 -20.66 11.70 31.37
CA ALA A 41 -20.89 10.26 31.46
C ALA A 41 -20.49 9.69 30.09
N GLY A 42 -19.41 8.93 29.94
CA GLY A 42 -19.15 7.73 30.71
C GLY A 42 -19.95 6.55 30.16
N LYS A 43 -19.90 6.35 28.83
CA LYS A 43 -20.22 5.16 28.01
C LYS A 43 -20.81 5.64 26.68
N PHE A 44 -19.95 6.10 25.77
CA PHE A 44 -20.10 6.16 24.31
C PHE A 44 -18.84 6.91 23.86
N GLY A 45 -17.97 6.25 23.08
CA GLY A 45 -16.67 6.79 22.69
C GLY A 45 -16.84 8.11 21.95
N THR A 46 -16.25 9.18 22.49
CA THR A 46 -16.26 10.52 21.89
C THR A 46 -14.94 10.78 21.14
N PRO A 47 -14.99 11.34 19.91
CA PRO A 47 -13.83 11.66 19.07
C PRO A 47 -12.81 12.64 19.68
N GLU A 48 -13.11 13.23 20.83
CA GLU A 48 -12.28 14.27 21.46
C GLU A 48 -11.05 13.68 22.17
N GLN A 49 -11.14 12.44 22.68
CA GLN A 49 -9.96 11.71 23.17
C GLN A 49 -9.06 11.27 22.00
N ASP A 50 -9.64 10.79 20.90
CA ASP A 50 -8.88 10.50 19.67
C ASP A 50 -8.25 11.78 19.10
N LEU A 51 -8.97 12.91 19.10
CA LEU A 51 -8.41 14.19 18.66
C LEU A 51 -7.34 14.73 19.61
N ASN A 52 -7.44 14.47 20.92
CA ASN A 52 -6.40 14.84 21.87
C ASN A 52 -5.18 13.90 21.77
N GLU A 53 -5.36 12.60 21.56
CA GLU A 53 -4.26 11.66 21.29
C GLU A 53 -3.59 11.93 19.94
N ILE A 54 -4.38 12.23 18.89
CA ILE A 54 -3.88 12.68 17.59
C ILE A 54 -3.15 14.02 17.74
N ARG A 55 -3.73 14.98 18.49
CA ARG A 55 -3.12 16.29 18.72
C ARG A 55 -1.86 16.19 19.56
N GLU A 56 -1.78 15.33 20.57
CA GLU A 56 -0.57 15.07 21.35
C GLU A 56 0.50 14.37 20.52
N THR A 57 0.11 13.38 19.70
CA THR A 57 1.00 12.75 18.71
C THR A 57 1.55 13.79 17.73
N PHE A 58 0.70 14.66 17.19
CA PHE A 58 1.13 15.76 16.31
C PHE A 58 1.87 16.88 17.06
N HIS A 59 1.59 17.18 18.33
CA HIS A 59 2.33 18.18 19.11
C HIS A 59 3.74 17.70 19.45
N TYR A 60 3.90 16.39 19.68
CA TYR A 60 5.19 15.73 19.85
C TYR A 60 6.03 15.81 18.56
N TYR A 61 5.41 15.60 17.40
CA TYR A 61 6.08 15.77 16.09
C TYR A 61 6.32 17.25 15.70
N ARG A 62 5.38 18.15 15.98
CA ARG A 62 5.45 19.57 15.59
C ARG A 62 6.48 20.37 16.39
N LYS A 63 6.83 19.93 17.61
CA LYS A 63 7.97 20.50 18.35
C LYS A 63 9.33 20.14 17.76
N ARG A 64 9.43 19.18 16.84
CA ARG A 64 10.71 18.72 16.28
C ARG A 64 11.07 19.26 14.89
N VAL A 65 10.18 19.92 14.14
CA VAL A 65 10.57 20.57 12.87
C VAL A 65 9.63 21.74 12.51
N GLU A 66 10.05 22.98 12.73
CA GLU A 66 9.59 24.12 11.90
C GLU A 66 10.61 24.32 10.77
N PRO A 67 10.24 24.17 9.49
CA PRO A 67 11.11 24.57 8.39
C PRO A 67 10.84 26.06 8.07
N ARG A 68 11.46 26.98 8.80
CA ARG A 68 11.63 28.36 8.31
C ARG A 68 12.84 28.38 7.38
N ARG A 69 12.64 28.04 6.11
CA ARG A 69 13.67 28.21 5.07
C ARG A 69 13.46 29.58 4.41
N VAL A 70 14.11 30.60 4.94
CA VAL A 70 14.37 31.84 4.21
C VAL A 70 15.53 31.52 3.25
N LEU A 71 15.28 31.62 1.95
CA LEU A 71 16.31 31.54 0.93
C LEU A 71 16.89 32.95 0.74
N GLU A 72 18.10 33.18 1.21
CA GLU A 72 18.93 34.30 0.73
C GLU A 72 19.85 33.78 -0.37
N GLU A 73 19.75 34.38 -1.55
CA GLU A 73 20.64 34.19 -2.69
C GLU A 73 21.98 34.85 -2.37
N ALA A 74 23.07 34.08 -2.43
CA ALA A 74 24.42 34.62 -2.25
C ALA A 74 24.93 35.16 -3.59
N ASP A 75 24.94 36.49 -3.73
CA ASP A 75 25.56 37.21 -4.85
C ASP A 75 27.08 36.95 -4.91
N ALA A 76 27.53 36.53 -6.09
CA ALA A 76 28.95 36.45 -6.41
C ALA A 76 29.49 37.85 -6.72
N THR A 77 30.22 38.46 -5.77
CA THR A 77 31.04 39.64 -6.09
C THR A 77 32.46 39.50 -5.55
N THR A 78 33.40 39.64 -6.47
CA THR A 78 34.85 39.62 -6.33
C THR A 78 35.36 40.82 -5.53
N THR A 79 36.21 40.63 -4.51
CA THR A 79 37.37 41.53 -4.27
C THR A 79 38.42 40.88 -3.35
N SER A 80 39.67 41.28 -3.58
CA SER A 80 40.90 40.64 -3.15
C SER A 80 41.40 41.10 -1.77
N THR A 81 42.42 40.37 -1.29
CA THR A 81 43.51 40.69 -0.34
C THR A 81 43.38 40.40 1.17
N ALA A 82 44.48 39.78 1.64
CA ALA A 82 45.07 39.71 2.98
C ALA A 82 44.60 38.60 3.95
N THR A 83 45.46 37.58 4.05
CA THR A 83 45.92 36.86 5.25
C THR A 83 45.10 37.01 6.53
N ASP A 84 44.49 35.91 6.98
CA ASP A 84 44.83 35.33 8.27
C ASP A 84 44.33 33.87 8.40
N SER A 85 45.15 33.10 9.09
CA SER A 85 45.06 31.66 9.30
C SER A 85 43.90 31.28 10.22
N TYR A 86 42.84 30.70 9.66
CA TYR A 86 41.96 29.77 10.38
C TYR A 86 41.60 28.63 9.43
N SER A 87 42.13 27.44 9.73
CA SER A 87 41.81 26.20 9.03
C SER A 87 40.44 25.70 9.48
N ASP A 88 39.36 26.17 8.85
CA ASP A 88 38.07 25.49 8.90
C ASP A 88 37.86 24.75 7.58
N SER A 89 38.38 23.51 7.54
CA SER A 89 38.00 22.56 6.51
C SER A 89 36.56 22.12 6.77
N ASN A 90 35.59 22.81 6.15
CA ASN A 90 34.24 22.27 5.95
C ASN A 90 34.33 21.08 4.98
N ASN A 91 34.86 19.97 5.46
CA ASN A 91 34.96 18.73 4.73
C ASN A 91 33.67 17.93 5.00
N TYR A 92 32.80 17.83 3.99
CA TYR A 92 31.62 16.96 4.04
C TYR A 92 31.96 15.47 4.22
N ALA A 93 33.25 15.10 4.21
CA ALA A 93 33.73 13.74 4.45
C ALA A 93 33.73 13.30 5.94
N THR A 94 33.58 14.22 6.90
CA THR A 94 33.54 13.90 8.34
C THR A 94 32.12 13.87 8.93
N PHE A 95 31.08 13.91 8.10
CA PHE A 95 29.72 13.75 8.58
C PHE A 95 29.45 12.29 8.93
N ASP A 96 29.50 11.97 10.23
CA ASP A 96 29.24 10.63 10.73
C ASP A 96 27.75 10.29 10.57
N ILE A 97 27.41 9.56 9.51
CA ILE A 97 26.06 9.07 9.23
C ILE A 97 25.53 8.22 10.39
N LYS A 98 26.39 7.63 11.24
CA LYS A 98 25.93 6.87 12.43
C LYS A 98 25.20 7.76 13.43
N LYS A 99 25.49 9.07 13.49
CA LYS A 99 24.75 10.01 14.33
C LYS A 99 23.31 10.26 13.85
N LEU A 100 23.01 10.02 12.57
CA LEU A 100 21.66 10.09 11.99
C LEU A 100 20.86 8.78 12.16
N LEU A 101 21.55 7.66 12.37
CA LEU A 101 20.98 6.31 12.41
C LEU A 101 20.83 5.76 13.84
N VAL A 102 21.00 6.61 14.87
CA VAL A 102 20.65 6.22 16.24
C VAL A 102 19.12 6.23 16.32
N ASP A 103 18.53 5.07 16.08
CA ASP A 103 17.17 4.78 16.52
C ASP A 103 17.18 4.96 18.06
N GLU A 104 16.69 6.10 18.58
CA GLU A 104 16.47 6.27 20.03
C GLU A 104 15.49 5.16 20.46
N GLU A 105 15.98 4.06 21.03
CA GLU A 105 15.19 2.96 21.62
C GLU A 105 14.44 3.40 22.90
N GLU A 106 14.11 4.68 23.03
CA GLU A 106 13.36 5.20 24.18
C GLU A 106 11.87 5.24 23.84
N GLY A 107 11.16 4.11 24.06
CA GLY A 107 9.70 4.16 24.17
C GLY A 107 8.90 2.94 23.73
N ASP A 108 9.50 1.89 23.16
CA ASP A 108 8.74 0.70 22.79
C ASP A 108 8.28 -0.06 24.04
N GLN A 109 7.05 0.21 24.48
CA GLN A 109 6.37 -0.62 25.47
C GLN A 109 6.31 -2.05 24.94
N LYS A 110 7.18 -2.92 25.46
CA LYS A 110 7.18 -4.35 25.13
C LYS A 110 5.77 -4.90 25.39
N ARG A 111 5.15 -5.43 24.34
CA ARG A 111 3.80 -6.01 24.39
C ARG A 111 3.75 -7.12 25.44
N ASP A 112 2.64 -7.17 26.19
CA ASP A 112 2.33 -8.30 27.06
C ASP A 112 2.23 -9.59 26.22
N PRO A 113 3.12 -10.58 26.43
CA PRO A 113 3.13 -11.84 25.69
C PRO A 113 1.82 -12.63 25.81
N ASN A 114 1.00 -12.34 26.81
CA ASN A 114 -0.26 -13.02 27.07
C ASN A 114 -1.45 -12.47 26.28
N LYS A 115 -1.31 -11.33 25.58
CA LYS A 115 -2.39 -10.76 24.76
C LYS A 115 -2.25 -11.17 23.29
N PRO A 116 -3.29 -11.74 22.67
CA PRO A 116 -3.26 -12.11 21.25
C PRO A 116 -2.99 -10.89 20.37
N TYR A 117 -2.28 -11.09 19.26
CA TYR A 117 -2.00 -10.05 18.27
C TYR A 117 -3.30 -9.51 17.65
N SER A 118 -3.32 -8.20 17.33
CA SER A 118 -4.41 -7.57 16.59
C SER A 118 -3.87 -6.44 15.74
N LEU A 119 -4.37 -6.32 14.51
CA LEU A 119 -4.03 -5.25 13.56
C LEU A 119 -4.67 -3.90 13.94
N GLY A 120 -5.59 -3.89 14.91
CA GLY A 120 -6.23 -2.70 15.46
C GLY A 120 -7.62 -2.98 16.04
N PRO A 121 -8.37 -1.94 16.45
CA PRO A 121 -9.73 -2.10 16.93
C PRO A 121 -10.63 -2.77 15.86
N LYS A 122 -11.56 -3.63 16.31
CA LYS A 122 -12.48 -4.30 15.40
C LYS A 122 -13.46 -3.30 14.79
N ILE A 123 -13.55 -3.32 13.46
CA ILE A 123 -14.55 -2.57 12.67
C ILE A 123 -15.50 -3.62 12.07
N SER A 124 -16.80 -3.36 12.13
CA SER A 124 -17.84 -4.31 11.67
C SER A 124 -18.84 -3.71 10.68
N ASP A 125 -18.68 -2.42 10.37
CA ASP A 125 -19.59 -1.58 9.58
C ASP A 125 -18.82 -0.76 8.52
N TRP A 126 -17.69 -1.30 8.03
CA TRP A 126 -16.81 -0.58 7.10
C TRP A 126 -17.46 -0.32 5.74
N ASP A 127 -18.30 -1.23 5.26
CA ASP A 127 -18.99 -1.05 3.98
C ASP A 127 -20.00 0.11 4.06
N GLU A 128 -20.73 0.24 5.18
CA GLU A 128 -21.63 1.36 5.43
C GLU A 128 -20.86 2.69 5.56
N GLN A 129 -19.78 2.70 6.34
CA GLN A 129 -18.93 3.89 6.50
C GLN A 129 -18.35 4.37 5.15
N ARG A 130 -17.88 3.42 4.32
CA ARG A 130 -17.31 3.73 3.01
C ARG A 130 -18.37 4.23 2.03
N ASP A 131 -19.55 3.60 1.99
CA ASP A 131 -20.66 4.05 1.15
C ASP A 131 -21.13 5.47 1.53
N GLU A 132 -21.26 5.76 2.82
CA GLU A 132 -21.56 7.11 3.29
C GLU A 132 -20.49 8.13 2.89
N TRP A 133 -19.21 7.76 3.00
CA TRP A 133 -18.11 8.64 2.63
C TRP A 133 -18.11 8.92 1.12
N LEU A 134 -18.32 7.91 0.27
CA LEU A 134 -18.37 8.04 -1.19
C LEU A 134 -19.54 8.95 -1.62
N LYS A 135 -20.71 8.82 -0.99
CA LYS A 135 -21.87 9.70 -1.23
C LYS A 135 -21.57 11.16 -0.88
N LYS A 136 -20.84 11.40 0.23
CA LYS A 136 -20.45 12.75 0.67
C LYS A 136 -19.30 13.34 -0.17
N ASN A 137 -18.47 12.51 -0.81
CA ASN A 137 -17.25 12.89 -1.51
C ASN A 137 -17.26 12.49 -3.00
N SER A 138 -18.28 12.94 -3.74
CA SER A 138 -18.46 12.60 -5.17
C SER A 138 -17.29 12.96 -6.10
N ASN A 139 -16.41 13.88 -5.69
CA ASN A 139 -15.18 14.24 -6.42
C ASN A 139 -14.11 13.13 -6.38
N PHE A 140 -14.25 12.15 -5.47
CA PHE A 140 -13.34 11.02 -5.30
C PHE A 140 -14.08 9.70 -5.54
N PRO A 141 -14.50 9.41 -6.80
CA PRO A 141 -15.19 8.18 -7.09
C PRO A 141 -14.23 6.98 -6.98
N ASN A 142 -14.79 5.86 -6.54
CA ASN A 142 -14.11 4.56 -6.47
C ASN A 142 -13.97 3.88 -7.84
N PHE A 143 -14.68 4.37 -8.86
CA PHE A 143 -14.47 4.01 -10.26
C PHE A 143 -14.14 5.27 -11.06
N ILE A 144 -12.99 5.27 -11.75
CA ILE A 144 -12.54 6.42 -12.54
C ILE A 144 -13.14 6.46 -13.96
N ALA A 145 -13.61 5.30 -14.44
CA ALA A 145 -14.33 5.13 -15.69
C ALA A 145 -15.24 3.90 -15.60
N PRO A 146 -16.18 3.68 -16.53
CA PRO A 146 -16.99 2.47 -16.56
C PRO A 146 -16.10 1.21 -16.50
N ASN A 147 -16.39 0.32 -15.55
CA ASN A 147 -15.63 -0.90 -15.28
C ASN A 147 -14.14 -0.70 -14.95
N LYS A 148 -13.70 0.53 -14.64
CA LYS A 148 -12.33 0.84 -14.24
C LYS A 148 -12.26 1.30 -12.78
N PRO A 149 -11.92 0.41 -11.84
CA PRO A 149 -11.78 0.77 -10.43
C PRO A 149 -10.61 1.73 -10.22
N ARG A 150 -10.68 2.54 -9.17
CA ARG A 150 -9.53 3.27 -8.65
C ARG A 150 -8.61 2.28 -7.95
N VAL A 151 -7.35 2.25 -8.36
CA VAL A 151 -6.34 1.31 -7.86
C VAL A 151 -5.19 2.07 -7.21
N LEU A 152 -4.81 1.61 -6.01
CA LEU A 152 -3.59 2.03 -5.34
C LEU A 152 -2.59 0.86 -5.36
N LEU A 153 -1.51 0.99 -6.13
CA LEU A 153 -0.41 0.04 -6.09
C LEU A 153 0.49 0.33 -4.89
N VAL A 154 0.70 -0.67 -4.05
CA VAL A 154 1.48 -0.56 -2.83
C VAL A 154 2.68 -1.49 -2.91
N THR A 155 3.85 -0.91 -2.68
CA THR A 155 5.13 -1.63 -2.61
C THR A 155 5.93 -1.07 -1.43
N GLY A 156 7.00 -1.75 -1.03
CA GLY A 156 7.89 -1.22 -0.02
C GLY A 156 9.19 -1.99 0.10
N SER A 157 10.11 -1.41 0.86
CA SER A 157 11.38 -2.03 1.25
C SER A 157 11.76 -1.58 2.65
N SER A 158 12.78 -2.23 3.21
CA SER A 158 13.37 -1.82 4.49
C SER A 158 13.77 -0.33 4.47
N PRO A 159 13.63 0.41 5.59
CA PRO A 159 14.16 1.77 5.72
C PRO A 159 15.69 1.81 5.74
N LYS A 160 16.32 0.71 6.17
CA LYS A 160 17.77 0.60 6.27
C LYS A 160 18.34 0.25 4.89
N PRO A 161 19.53 0.78 4.53
CA PRO A 161 20.24 0.37 3.32
C PRO A 161 20.35 -1.14 3.22
N CYS A 162 20.39 -1.66 1.99
CA CYS A 162 20.52 -3.08 1.78
C CYS A 162 21.85 -3.61 2.34
N GLU A 163 21.81 -4.80 2.94
CA GLU A 163 23.03 -5.47 3.40
C GLU A 163 23.98 -5.76 2.24
N ASN A 164 23.42 -6.08 1.07
CA ASN A 164 24.13 -6.08 -0.19
C ASN A 164 23.95 -4.70 -0.86
N PRO A 165 24.98 -3.84 -0.96
CA PRO A 165 24.83 -2.47 -1.44
C PRO A 165 24.25 -2.34 -2.85
N VAL A 166 24.47 -3.33 -3.72
CA VAL A 166 23.88 -3.31 -5.07
C VAL A 166 22.36 -3.52 -5.03
N GLY A 167 21.82 -4.10 -3.95
CA GLY A 167 20.39 -4.32 -3.76
C GLY A 167 19.57 -3.04 -3.87
N ASP A 168 20.06 -1.92 -3.33
CA ASP A 168 19.40 -0.61 -3.43
C ASP A 168 19.27 -0.15 -4.90
N HIS A 169 20.24 -0.48 -5.76
CA HIS A 169 20.14 -0.20 -7.19
C HIS A 169 19.01 -0.99 -7.86
N TYR A 170 18.80 -2.25 -7.45
CA TYR A 170 17.70 -3.07 -7.98
C TYR A 170 16.34 -2.66 -7.43
N LEU A 171 16.26 -2.20 -6.17
CA LEU A 171 15.06 -1.54 -5.64
C LEU A 171 14.71 -0.30 -6.46
N LEU A 172 15.70 0.54 -6.78
CA LEU A 172 15.52 1.74 -7.62
C LEU A 172 15.01 1.39 -9.03
N LYS A 173 15.59 0.36 -9.66
CA LYS A 173 15.14 -0.12 -10.98
C LYS A 173 13.71 -0.67 -10.93
N SER A 174 13.39 -1.42 -9.88
CA SER A 174 12.04 -1.97 -9.66
C SER A 174 11.00 -0.86 -9.48
N ILE A 175 11.28 0.18 -8.68
CA ILE A 175 10.33 1.28 -8.53
C ILE A 175 10.19 2.12 -9.80
N LYS A 176 11.27 2.38 -10.56
CA LYS A 176 11.14 3.01 -11.89
C LYS A 176 10.19 2.21 -12.79
N ASN A 177 10.37 0.89 -12.84
CA ASN A 177 9.52 -0.01 -13.64
C ASN A 177 8.04 0.10 -13.24
N LYS A 178 7.73 0.08 -11.93
CA LYS A 178 6.37 0.27 -11.41
C LYS A 178 5.82 1.67 -11.72
N ILE A 179 6.64 2.72 -11.59
CA ILE A 179 6.29 4.10 -11.95
C ILE A 179 5.88 4.19 -13.42
N ASP A 180 6.61 3.53 -14.31
CA ASP A 180 6.32 3.54 -15.74
C ASP A 180 4.99 2.85 -16.05
N TYR A 181 4.77 1.63 -15.56
CA TYR A 181 3.49 0.93 -15.72
C TYR A 181 2.32 1.73 -15.13
N CYS A 182 2.41 2.15 -13.87
CA CYS A 182 1.31 2.86 -13.21
C CYS A 182 0.98 4.20 -13.90
N ARG A 183 2.02 4.89 -14.42
CA ARG A 183 1.82 6.10 -15.22
C ARG A 183 1.07 5.81 -16.50
N LEU A 184 1.32 4.68 -17.18
CA LEU A 184 0.59 4.30 -18.41
C LEU A 184 -0.87 3.90 -18.11
N HIS A 185 -1.09 3.22 -16.99
CA HIS A 185 -2.38 2.62 -16.65
C HIS A 185 -3.27 3.50 -15.76
N GLY A 186 -2.78 4.66 -15.31
CA GLY A 186 -3.55 5.56 -14.44
C GLY A 186 -3.76 5.00 -13.04
N ILE A 187 -2.72 4.41 -12.48
CA ILE A 187 -2.70 3.79 -11.15
C ILE A 187 -1.83 4.66 -10.23
N GLU A 188 -2.27 4.88 -8.99
CA GLU A 188 -1.50 5.61 -7.99
C GLU A 188 -0.50 4.66 -7.30
N ILE A 189 0.63 5.19 -6.83
CA ILE A 189 1.65 4.39 -6.12
C ILE A 189 1.83 4.91 -4.69
N PHE A 190 1.84 3.98 -3.73
CA PHE A 190 2.36 4.21 -2.39
C PHE A 190 3.61 3.35 -2.16
N TYR A 191 4.75 4.00 -1.86
CA TYR A 191 5.99 3.29 -1.51
C TYR A 191 6.28 3.42 -0.02
N ASN A 192 6.23 2.30 0.71
CA ASN A 192 6.50 2.29 2.14
C ASN A 192 7.98 2.02 2.47
N PHE A 193 8.54 2.83 3.35
CA PHE A 193 9.83 2.59 4.01
C PHE A 193 9.69 2.41 5.53
N ALA A 194 8.49 2.55 6.11
CA ALA A 194 8.31 2.52 7.56
C ALA A 194 7.92 1.12 8.07
N LEU A 195 8.51 0.69 9.19
CA LEU A 195 8.01 -0.45 9.94
C LEU A 195 6.91 0.04 10.90
N LEU A 196 5.65 -0.13 10.51
CA LEU A 196 4.50 0.37 11.28
C LEU A 196 4.22 -0.42 12.56
N ASP A 197 4.65 -1.68 12.60
CA ASP A 197 4.44 -2.58 13.74
C ASP A 197 5.67 -3.47 13.89
N ALA A 198 6.32 -3.38 15.06
CA ALA A 198 7.55 -4.12 15.35
C ALA A 198 7.37 -5.64 15.39
N GLU A 199 6.16 -6.15 15.66
CA GLU A 199 5.83 -7.58 15.67
C GLU A 199 5.75 -8.15 14.25
N MET A 200 5.28 -7.33 13.30
CA MET A 200 5.03 -7.72 11.91
C MET A 200 6.21 -7.35 11.01
N ALA A 201 7.40 -7.80 11.36
CA ALA A 201 8.61 -7.54 10.57
C ALA A 201 8.72 -8.46 9.33
N GLY A 202 9.52 -8.05 8.35
CA GLY A 202 9.79 -8.80 7.12
C GLY A 202 8.59 -8.80 6.17
N PHE A 203 8.29 -9.95 5.57
CA PHE A 203 7.19 -10.06 4.59
C PHE A 203 5.80 -9.84 5.23
N TRP A 204 5.69 -10.00 6.55
CA TRP A 204 4.47 -9.71 7.31
C TRP A 204 4.12 -8.22 7.44
N ALA A 205 5.07 -7.31 7.19
CA ALA A 205 4.88 -5.86 7.34
C ALA A 205 3.80 -5.29 6.41
N LYS A 206 3.46 -6.02 5.34
CA LYS A 206 2.40 -5.65 4.40
C LYS A 206 1.02 -5.63 5.06
N LEU A 207 0.72 -6.50 6.04
CA LEU A 207 -0.62 -6.60 6.63
C LEU A 207 -1.06 -5.32 7.38
N PRO A 208 -0.28 -4.78 8.34
CA PRO A 208 -0.64 -3.53 9.01
C PRO A 208 -0.74 -2.35 8.04
N LEU A 209 0.16 -2.29 7.05
CA LEU A 209 0.19 -1.25 6.03
C LEU A 209 -1.07 -1.29 5.15
N ILE A 210 -1.44 -2.47 4.65
CA ILE A 210 -2.63 -2.66 3.82
C ILE A 210 -3.87 -2.23 4.62
N ARG A 211 -4.04 -2.71 5.85
CA ARG A 211 -5.17 -2.30 6.70
C ARG A 211 -5.24 -0.79 6.86
N LYS A 212 -4.09 -0.14 7.11
CA LYS A 212 -4.03 1.32 7.27
C LYS A 212 -4.45 2.04 5.98
N LEU A 213 -3.92 1.62 4.82
CA LEU A 213 -4.21 2.27 3.54
C LEU A 213 -5.67 2.07 3.12
N LEU A 214 -6.26 0.88 3.33
CA LEU A 214 -7.69 0.65 3.06
C LEU A 214 -8.58 1.61 3.86
N LEU A 215 -8.27 1.82 5.14
CA LEU A 215 -9.04 2.71 6.01
C LEU A 215 -8.82 4.20 5.71
N MET A 216 -7.61 4.59 5.27
CA MET A 216 -7.27 5.99 4.97
C MET A 216 -7.66 6.44 3.56
N HIS A 217 -7.91 5.49 2.66
CA HIS A 217 -8.32 5.76 1.28
C HIS A 217 -9.66 5.07 0.95
N PRO A 218 -10.79 5.56 1.48
CA PRO A 218 -12.13 5.00 1.20
C PRO A 218 -12.51 5.08 -0.30
N GLU A 219 -11.87 5.97 -1.07
CA GLU A 219 -12.01 6.10 -2.52
C GLU A 219 -11.34 4.99 -3.30
N VAL A 220 -10.38 4.26 -2.73
CA VAL A 220 -9.69 3.17 -3.44
C VAL A 220 -10.60 1.95 -3.45
N GLU A 221 -10.89 1.42 -4.64
CA GLU A 221 -11.69 0.20 -4.78
C GLU A 221 -10.82 -1.06 -4.66
N PHE A 222 -9.63 -1.05 -5.25
CA PHE A 222 -8.65 -2.12 -5.13
C PHE A 222 -7.28 -1.60 -4.69
N LEU A 223 -6.74 -2.23 -3.64
CA LEU A 223 -5.33 -2.11 -3.31
C LEU A 223 -4.58 -3.23 -4.02
N TRP A 224 -3.57 -2.88 -4.81
CA TRP A 224 -2.69 -3.83 -5.49
C TRP A 224 -1.36 -3.91 -4.75
N TRP A 225 -1.16 -4.93 -3.93
CA TRP A 225 0.14 -5.18 -3.32
C TRP A 225 1.09 -5.78 -4.38
N MET A 226 2.30 -5.24 -4.50
CA MET A 226 3.33 -5.79 -5.37
C MET A 226 4.70 -5.73 -4.69
N ASP A 227 5.36 -6.87 -4.55
CA ASP A 227 6.68 -6.98 -3.92
C ASP A 227 7.75 -6.18 -4.68
N SER A 228 8.79 -5.77 -3.96
CA SER A 228 9.88 -4.97 -4.54
C SER A 228 10.75 -5.75 -5.53
N ASP A 229 10.76 -7.07 -5.50
CA ASP A 229 11.41 -7.96 -6.45
C ASP A 229 10.46 -8.51 -7.54
N ALA A 230 9.21 -8.05 -7.58
CA ALA A 230 8.30 -8.24 -8.71
C ALA A 230 8.38 -7.08 -9.70
N MET A 231 8.46 -7.36 -10.99
CA MET A 231 8.60 -6.34 -12.04
C MET A 231 7.56 -6.55 -13.14
N PHE A 232 7.00 -5.45 -13.64
CA PHE A 232 6.18 -5.45 -14.85
C PHE A 232 7.03 -5.73 -16.07
N THR A 233 6.61 -6.71 -16.85
CA THR A 233 7.25 -7.13 -18.10
C THR A 233 6.32 -7.04 -19.30
N ASP A 234 5.02 -6.80 -19.09
CA ASP A 234 4.06 -6.36 -20.09
C ASP A 234 3.55 -4.95 -19.73
N MET A 235 3.96 -3.94 -20.50
CA MET A 235 3.56 -2.54 -20.29
C MET A 235 2.28 -2.15 -21.03
N ALA A 236 1.69 -3.08 -21.80
CA ALA A 236 0.48 -2.84 -22.58
C ALA A 236 -0.73 -3.60 -22.05
N PHE A 237 -0.51 -4.67 -21.27
CA PHE A 237 -1.59 -5.45 -20.67
C PHE A 237 -2.32 -4.67 -19.58
N GLU A 238 -3.64 -4.52 -19.70
CA GLU A 238 -4.51 -4.00 -18.65
C GLU A 238 -5.20 -5.16 -17.93
N VAL A 239 -5.24 -5.10 -16.61
CA VAL A 239 -5.91 -6.10 -15.78
C VAL A 239 -7.41 -6.18 -16.13
N PRO A 240 -8.00 -7.37 -16.30
CA PRO A 240 -9.39 -7.53 -16.73
C PRO A 240 -10.36 -7.28 -15.57
N TRP A 241 -10.51 -6.02 -15.13
CA TRP A 241 -11.24 -5.62 -13.92
C TRP A 241 -12.67 -6.19 -13.81
N GLU A 242 -13.40 -6.27 -14.94
CA GLU A 242 -14.77 -6.80 -14.98
C GLU A 242 -14.84 -8.28 -14.57
N ARG A 243 -13.78 -9.06 -14.82
CA ARG A 243 -13.66 -10.46 -14.38
C ARG A 243 -13.75 -10.59 -12.86
N TYR A 244 -13.29 -9.57 -12.13
CA TYR A 244 -13.17 -9.60 -10.67
C TYR A 244 -14.29 -8.85 -9.95
N LYS A 245 -15.34 -8.39 -10.66
CA LYS A 245 -16.43 -7.60 -10.08
C LYS A 245 -17.08 -8.23 -8.85
N ASP A 246 -17.18 -9.55 -8.81
CA ASP A 246 -17.82 -10.31 -7.72
C ASP A 246 -16.85 -10.87 -6.67
N HIS A 247 -15.55 -10.60 -6.84
CA HIS A 247 -14.47 -11.11 -5.98
C HIS A 247 -13.81 -9.97 -5.20
N ASN A 248 -13.26 -10.30 -4.03
CA ASN A 248 -12.60 -9.35 -3.13
C ASN A 248 -11.10 -9.55 -3.06
N PHE A 249 -10.59 -10.75 -3.39
CA PHE A 249 -9.17 -11.06 -3.31
C PHE A 249 -8.73 -11.85 -4.54
N VAL A 250 -7.82 -11.27 -5.33
CA VAL A 250 -7.30 -11.90 -6.55
C VAL A 250 -5.82 -12.17 -6.37
N MET A 251 -5.42 -13.42 -6.49
CA MET A 251 -4.03 -13.87 -6.39
C MET A 251 -3.73 -14.78 -7.58
N HIS A 252 -2.49 -14.79 -8.05
CA HIS A 252 -2.08 -15.82 -8.99
C HIS A 252 -2.05 -17.18 -8.28
N GLY A 253 -2.66 -18.21 -8.87
CA GLY A 253 -2.66 -19.56 -8.30
C GLY A 253 -3.62 -20.53 -8.99
N TRP A 254 -3.68 -21.76 -8.48
CA TRP A 254 -4.55 -22.82 -8.99
C TRP A 254 -5.40 -23.42 -7.88
N ASN A 255 -6.70 -23.59 -8.15
CA ASN A 255 -7.64 -24.18 -7.19
C ASN A 255 -7.17 -25.56 -6.72
N GLU A 256 -6.79 -26.46 -7.63
CA GLU A 256 -6.34 -27.80 -7.22
C GLU A 256 -5.05 -27.74 -6.37
N MET A 257 -4.16 -26.78 -6.62
CA MET A 257 -2.92 -26.68 -5.85
C MET A 257 -3.16 -26.16 -4.43
N VAL A 258 -4.11 -25.24 -4.25
CA VAL A 258 -4.43 -24.65 -2.94
C VAL A 258 -5.36 -25.57 -2.15
N TYR A 259 -6.53 -25.90 -2.69
CA TYR A 259 -7.60 -26.57 -1.95
C TYR A 259 -7.45 -28.08 -1.86
N ASP A 260 -6.89 -28.72 -2.89
CA ASP A 260 -6.80 -30.19 -2.93
C ASP A 260 -5.40 -30.67 -2.49
N GLN A 261 -4.35 -30.06 -3.04
CA GLN A 261 -2.97 -30.49 -2.79
C GLN A 261 -2.32 -29.84 -1.57
N LYS A 262 -2.89 -28.75 -1.04
CA LYS A 262 -2.32 -27.94 0.05
C LYS A 262 -0.88 -27.51 -0.22
N ASN A 263 -0.58 -27.19 -1.48
CA ASN A 263 0.78 -26.86 -1.90
C ASN A 263 1.10 -25.41 -1.50
N TRP A 264 2.22 -25.21 -0.78
CA TRP A 264 2.61 -23.89 -0.27
C TRP A 264 2.89 -22.84 -1.37
N ILE A 265 3.14 -23.29 -2.61
CA ILE A 265 3.28 -22.45 -3.81
C ILE A 265 2.06 -22.54 -4.73
N GLY A 266 0.92 -23.03 -4.24
CA GLY A 266 -0.32 -23.10 -5.01
C GLY A 266 -0.93 -21.74 -5.33
N LEU A 267 -0.52 -20.70 -4.59
CA LEU A 267 -0.80 -19.29 -4.85
C LEU A 267 0.43 -18.44 -4.53
N ASN A 268 0.42 -17.16 -4.93
CA ASN A 268 1.47 -16.19 -4.57
C ASN A 268 0.89 -14.91 -3.93
N THR A 269 1.51 -14.45 -2.85
CA THR A 269 1.12 -13.22 -2.11
C THR A 269 2.08 -12.05 -2.35
N GLY A 270 2.90 -12.12 -3.40
CA GLY A 270 3.79 -11.04 -3.81
C GLY A 270 3.24 -10.14 -4.92
N SER A 271 2.12 -10.50 -5.52
CA SER A 271 1.34 -9.63 -6.41
C SER A 271 -0.13 -10.02 -6.34
N PHE A 272 -0.96 -9.17 -5.75
CA PHE A 272 -2.39 -9.47 -5.56
C PHE A 272 -3.25 -8.21 -5.48
N LEU A 273 -4.54 -8.38 -5.77
CA LEU A 273 -5.57 -7.34 -5.63
C LEU A 273 -6.43 -7.65 -4.40
N LEU A 274 -6.64 -6.65 -3.55
CA LEU A 274 -7.53 -6.73 -2.40
C LEU A 274 -8.53 -5.58 -2.43
N ARG A 275 -9.82 -5.91 -2.49
CA ARG A 275 -10.91 -4.92 -2.55
C ARG A 275 -11.01 -4.19 -1.21
N ASN A 276 -11.28 -2.89 -1.24
CA ASN A 276 -11.58 -2.15 -0.03
C ASN A 276 -13.01 -2.46 0.42
N CYS A 277 -13.18 -3.36 1.38
CA CYS A 277 -14.49 -3.75 1.91
C CYS A 277 -14.37 -4.41 3.29
N GLN A 278 -15.50 -4.58 3.99
CA GLN A 278 -15.51 -5.20 5.33
C GLN A 278 -14.89 -6.61 5.30
N TRP A 279 -15.21 -7.39 4.26
CA TRP A 279 -14.66 -8.74 4.07
C TRP A 279 -13.12 -8.75 4.08
N SER A 280 -12.49 -7.74 3.47
CA SER A 280 -11.03 -7.64 3.41
C SER A 280 -10.41 -7.27 4.77
N LEU A 281 -11.09 -6.47 5.58
CA LEU A 281 -10.67 -6.23 6.97
C LEU A 281 -10.73 -7.52 7.78
N ASP A 282 -11.79 -8.30 7.59
CA ASP A 282 -11.98 -9.56 8.30
C ASP A 282 -10.95 -10.62 7.91
N ILE A 283 -10.58 -10.72 6.63
CA ILE A 283 -9.57 -11.69 6.21
C ILE A 283 -8.17 -11.31 6.71
N LEU A 284 -7.85 -10.01 6.78
CA LEU A 284 -6.59 -9.53 7.36
C LEU A 284 -6.46 -9.93 8.83
N ASP A 285 -7.56 -9.83 9.61
CA ASP A 285 -7.59 -10.21 11.02
C ASP A 285 -7.25 -11.70 11.23
N VAL A 286 -7.72 -12.59 10.34
CA VAL A 286 -7.47 -14.04 10.43
C VAL A 286 -6.20 -14.50 9.73
N TRP A 287 -5.60 -13.64 8.88
CA TRP A 287 -4.32 -13.90 8.24
C TRP A 287 -3.14 -13.55 9.15
N ALA A 288 -3.26 -12.46 9.93
CA ALA A 288 -2.24 -11.97 10.85
C ALA A 288 -1.75 -12.90 11.99
N PRO A 289 -2.52 -13.87 12.53
CA PRO A 289 -2.14 -14.58 13.76
C PRO A 289 -0.81 -15.37 13.71
N MET A 290 -0.37 -15.77 12.52
CA MET A 290 0.91 -16.47 12.33
C MET A 290 2.10 -15.51 12.11
N GLY A 291 1.86 -14.21 12.07
CA GLY A 291 2.85 -13.19 11.74
C GLY A 291 3.74 -12.65 12.87
N PRO A 292 3.31 -12.55 14.14
CA PRO A 292 4.15 -11.98 15.21
C PRO A 292 5.48 -12.71 15.37
N LYS A 293 6.59 -11.98 15.24
CA LYS A 293 7.94 -12.54 15.25
C LYS A 293 8.30 -13.28 16.54
N GLY A 294 9.28 -14.17 16.48
CA GLY A 294 9.70 -15.01 17.59
C GLY A 294 8.83 -16.25 17.73
N LYS A 295 8.53 -16.67 18.97
CA LYS A 295 7.92 -17.98 19.25
C LYS A 295 6.63 -18.26 18.46
N ILE A 296 5.77 -17.25 18.27
CA ILE A 296 4.51 -17.42 17.54
C ILE A 296 4.79 -17.81 16.08
N ARG A 297 5.58 -17.02 15.37
CA ARG A 297 5.96 -17.28 13.97
C ARG A 297 6.77 -18.57 13.81
N ASP A 298 7.65 -18.89 14.74
CA ASP A 298 8.45 -20.13 14.71
C ASP A 298 7.59 -21.38 14.87
N GLU A 299 6.69 -21.40 15.86
CA GLU A 299 5.77 -22.53 16.07
C GLU A 299 4.75 -22.65 14.93
N ALA A 300 4.23 -21.53 14.43
CA ALA A 300 3.38 -21.52 13.24
C ALA A 300 4.12 -22.07 12.01
N GLY A 301 5.40 -21.76 11.83
CA GLY A 301 6.23 -22.31 10.75
C GLY A 301 6.32 -23.84 10.78
N LYS A 302 6.42 -24.43 11.97
CA LYS A 302 6.39 -25.90 12.14
C LYS A 302 5.04 -26.50 11.75
N ILE A 303 3.93 -25.84 12.12
CA ILE A 303 2.58 -26.25 11.70
C ILE A 303 2.48 -26.19 10.18
N LEU A 304 2.81 -25.06 9.56
CA LEU A 304 2.73 -24.88 8.12
C LEU A 304 3.59 -25.90 7.36
N THR A 305 4.80 -26.21 7.85
CA THR A 305 5.66 -27.23 7.22
C THR A 305 5.07 -28.64 7.32
N ARG A 306 4.34 -28.94 8.40
CA ARG A 306 3.67 -30.23 8.58
C ARG A 306 2.43 -30.37 7.69
N GLU A 307 1.65 -29.30 7.58
CA GLU A 307 0.34 -29.33 6.91
C GLU A 307 0.42 -29.05 5.41
N LEU A 308 1.41 -28.27 4.95
CA LEU A 308 1.52 -27.86 3.55
C LEU A 308 2.53 -28.69 2.77
N LYS A 309 2.09 -29.17 1.61
CA LYS A 309 2.89 -29.97 0.69
C LYS A 309 4.04 -29.13 0.11
N GLY A 310 5.24 -29.68 0.18
CA GLY A 310 6.43 -29.13 -0.47
C GLY A 310 7.08 -27.92 0.23
N ARG A 311 6.55 -27.51 1.40
CA ARG A 311 7.10 -26.39 2.16
C ARG A 311 8.41 -26.79 2.88
N PRO A 312 9.52 -26.05 2.72
CA PRO A 312 10.73 -26.28 3.49
C PRO A 312 10.58 -25.82 4.95
N VAL A 313 11.54 -26.19 5.80
CA VAL A 313 11.52 -25.84 7.24
C VAL A 313 12.09 -24.43 7.45
N PHE A 314 11.22 -23.48 7.79
CA PHE A 314 11.56 -22.12 8.21
C PHE A 314 10.36 -21.48 8.92
N GLU A 315 10.55 -20.26 9.48
CA GLU A 315 9.50 -19.47 10.15
C GLU A 315 8.25 -19.30 9.29
N ALA A 316 7.08 -19.06 9.89
CA ALA A 316 5.86 -18.81 9.13
C ALA A 316 5.99 -17.58 8.21
N ASP A 317 5.52 -17.73 6.97
CA ASP A 317 5.42 -16.68 5.96
C ASP A 317 3.96 -16.41 5.59
N ASP A 318 3.70 -15.20 5.07
CA ASP A 318 2.36 -14.75 4.73
C ASP A 318 1.72 -15.61 3.62
N GLN A 319 2.51 -16.09 2.65
CA GLN A 319 2.00 -16.94 1.56
C GLN A 319 1.49 -18.28 2.07
N SER A 320 2.30 -18.99 2.85
CA SER A 320 1.94 -20.28 3.44
C SER A 320 0.76 -20.14 4.40
N ALA A 321 0.72 -19.08 5.21
CA ALA A 321 -0.42 -18.81 6.07
C ALA A 321 -1.71 -18.58 5.28
N MET A 322 -1.64 -17.92 4.11
CA MET A 322 -2.80 -17.75 3.22
C MET A 322 -3.27 -19.08 2.62
N VAL A 323 -2.35 -19.94 2.14
CA VAL A 323 -2.71 -21.28 1.65
C VAL A 323 -3.42 -22.08 2.74
N TYR A 324 -2.84 -22.11 3.95
CA TYR A 324 -3.42 -22.82 5.09
C TYR A 324 -4.79 -22.27 5.49
N LEU A 325 -4.96 -20.95 5.49
CA LEU A 325 -6.24 -20.29 5.78
C LEU A 325 -7.31 -20.66 4.75
N LEU A 326 -7.00 -20.55 3.46
CA LEU A 326 -7.97 -20.80 2.39
C LEU A 326 -8.37 -22.27 2.33
N GLU A 327 -7.43 -23.18 2.54
CA GLU A 327 -7.74 -24.60 2.59
C GLU A 327 -8.61 -24.94 3.81
N SER A 328 -8.23 -24.50 5.00
CA SER A 328 -8.93 -24.83 6.25
C SER A 328 -10.29 -24.13 6.41
N GLN A 329 -10.52 -23.03 5.71
CA GLN A 329 -11.74 -22.22 5.83
C GLN A 329 -12.34 -21.87 4.45
N ARG A 330 -12.28 -22.82 3.50
CA ARG A 330 -12.77 -22.64 2.13
C ARG A 330 -14.21 -22.13 2.08
N ASP A 331 -15.11 -22.73 2.86
CA ASP A 331 -16.54 -22.37 2.87
C ASP A 331 -16.78 -20.92 3.33
N ARG A 332 -15.83 -20.34 4.08
CA ARG A 332 -15.93 -18.97 4.59
C ARG A 332 -15.34 -17.93 3.63
N TRP A 333 -14.23 -18.26 2.97
CA TRP A 333 -13.44 -17.28 2.21
C TRP A 333 -13.40 -17.54 0.71
N GLY A 334 -13.49 -18.81 0.29
CA GLY A 334 -13.22 -19.25 -1.08
C GLY A 334 -14.07 -18.56 -2.13
N ASP A 335 -15.36 -18.34 -1.87
CA ASP A 335 -16.30 -17.72 -2.82
C ASP A 335 -15.95 -16.28 -3.21
N LYS A 336 -15.12 -15.58 -2.42
CA LYS A 336 -14.66 -14.22 -2.70
C LYS A 336 -13.20 -14.15 -3.12
N VAL A 337 -12.51 -15.29 -3.22
CA VAL A 337 -11.14 -15.40 -3.68
C VAL A 337 -11.13 -15.88 -5.14
N TYR A 338 -10.42 -15.17 -5.99
CA TYR A 338 -10.16 -15.58 -7.37
C TYR A 338 -8.68 -15.99 -7.50
N LEU A 339 -8.44 -17.28 -7.77
CA LEU A 339 -7.12 -17.79 -8.10
C LEU A 339 -6.89 -17.70 -9.62
N GLU A 340 -6.17 -16.65 -10.03
CA GLU A 340 -5.89 -16.31 -11.42
C GLU A 340 -4.74 -17.13 -12.00
N ASN A 341 -4.94 -17.68 -13.19
CA ASN A 341 -3.95 -18.47 -13.91
C ASN A 341 -4.01 -18.30 -15.44
N ALA A 342 -4.88 -17.41 -15.96
CA ALA A 342 -4.96 -17.10 -17.37
C ALA A 342 -3.86 -16.13 -17.83
N TYR A 343 -3.26 -15.39 -16.90
CA TYR A 343 -2.11 -14.52 -17.14
C TYR A 343 -1.24 -14.45 -15.87
N TYR A 344 -0.01 -13.99 -16.01
CA TYR A 344 0.94 -13.91 -14.91
C TYR A 344 0.77 -12.66 -14.07
N LEU A 345 -0.30 -12.60 -13.27
CA LEU A 345 -0.40 -11.63 -12.16
C LEU A 345 0.81 -11.76 -11.21
N HIS A 346 1.33 -12.98 -11.08
CA HIS A 346 2.67 -13.30 -10.64
C HIS A 346 3.26 -14.35 -11.60
N GLY A 347 4.46 -14.12 -12.12
CA GLY A 347 5.18 -15.06 -12.96
C GLY A 347 6.51 -15.47 -12.35
N TYR A 348 6.71 -16.76 -12.12
CA TYR A 348 7.96 -17.28 -11.57
C TYR A 348 9.13 -17.04 -12.53
N TRP A 349 10.09 -16.22 -12.12
CA TRP A 349 11.19 -15.79 -12.98
C TRP A 349 11.97 -16.94 -13.62
N GLY A 350 12.18 -18.04 -12.89
CA GLY A 350 13.01 -19.17 -13.32
C GLY A 350 12.52 -19.89 -14.58
N ILE A 351 11.25 -19.74 -14.97
CA ILE A 351 10.68 -20.31 -16.20
C ILE A 351 10.43 -19.26 -17.30
N LEU A 352 10.63 -17.97 -16.99
CA LEU A 352 10.28 -16.86 -17.89
C LEU A 352 11.51 -16.19 -18.49
N VAL A 353 12.52 -15.88 -17.68
CA VAL A 353 13.62 -14.96 -18.08
C VAL A 353 14.51 -15.48 -19.21
N ASP A 354 14.56 -16.79 -19.37
CA ASP A 354 15.33 -17.45 -20.43
C ASP A 354 14.54 -17.53 -21.76
N ARG A 355 13.25 -17.16 -21.76
CA ARG A 355 12.36 -17.14 -22.94
C ARG A 355 12.14 -15.73 -23.52
N TYR A 356 12.72 -14.68 -22.95
CA TYR A 356 12.45 -13.31 -23.42
C TYR A 356 12.81 -13.07 -24.89
N GLU A 357 13.92 -13.62 -25.38
CA GLU A 357 14.27 -13.52 -26.80
C GLU A 357 13.25 -14.24 -27.69
N GLU A 358 12.78 -15.43 -27.30
CA GLU A 358 11.70 -16.15 -27.97
C GLU A 358 10.41 -15.31 -28.01
N MET A 359 10.10 -14.61 -26.90
CA MET A 359 8.92 -13.76 -26.79
C MET A 359 8.99 -12.54 -27.71
N ILE A 360 10.16 -11.90 -27.80
CA ILE A 360 10.40 -10.76 -28.71
C ILE A 360 10.27 -11.18 -30.18
N GLU A 361 10.71 -12.39 -30.53
CA GLU A 361 10.68 -12.87 -31.91
C GLU A 361 9.28 -13.28 -32.36
N ASN A 362 8.50 -13.92 -31.48
CA ASN A 362 7.26 -14.61 -31.87
C ASN A 362 5.96 -13.92 -31.43
N TYR A 363 6.03 -12.99 -30.47
CA TYR A 363 4.86 -12.38 -29.84
C TYR A 363 5.00 -10.86 -29.71
N HIS A 364 4.05 -10.24 -29.00
CA HIS A 364 4.02 -8.81 -28.72
C HIS A 364 3.45 -8.55 -27.31
N PRO A 365 3.72 -7.38 -26.71
CA PRO A 365 3.09 -6.93 -25.46
C PRO A 365 1.56 -6.85 -25.55
N GLY A 366 0.88 -6.97 -24.43
CA GLY A 366 -0.57 -6.92 -24.28
C GLY A 366 -1.24 -8.29 -24.04
N LEU A 367 -0.45 -9.36 -23.88
CA LEU A 367 -0.96 -10.73 -23.71
C LEU A 367 -0.97 -11.16 -22.24
N GLY A 368 -0.03 -10.65 -21.43
CA GLY A 368 0.06 -10.91 -19.98
C GLY A 368 0.46 -12.34 -19.55
N ASP A 369 0.54 -13.31 -20.46
CA ASP A 369 0.69 -14.74 -20.17
C ASP A 369 2.05 -15.32 -20.61
N HIS A 370 2.13 -16.63 -20.85
CA HIS A 370 3.34 -17.34 -21.32
C HIS A 370 3.94 -16.82 -22.64
N ARG A 371 3.20 -16.01 -23.40
CA ARG A 371 3.66 -15.37 -24.64
C ARG A 371 4.31 -14.02 -24.36
N TRP A 372 3.84 -13.32 -23.33
CA TRP A 372 4.41 -12.06 -22.84
C TRP A 372 3.95 -11.81 -21.40
N PRO A 373 4.74 -12.13 -20.35
CA PRO A 373 4.26 -12.16 -18.98
C PRO A 373 3.97 -10.75 -18.45
N LEU A 374 2.85 -10.56 -17.74
CA LEU A 374 2.57 -9.29 -17.06
C LEU A 374 3.62 -9.01 -15.97
N VAL A 375 3.83 -9.96 -15.07
CA VAL A 375 4.79 -9.83 -13.97
C VAL A 375 5.85 -10.92 -14.06
N THR A 376 7.12 -10.51 -13.97
CA THR A 376 8.23 -11.40 -13.65
C THR A 376 8.64 -11.16 -12.19
N HIS A 377 8.49 -12.17 -11.34
CA HIS A 377 8.74 -12.09 -9.91
C HIS A 377 9.95 -12.94 -9.49
N PHE A 378 10.97 -12.27 -8.95
CA PHE A 378 12.27 -12.84 -8.56
C PHE A 378 12.28 -13.50 -7.17
N VAL A 379 11.24 -14.31 -6.89
CA VAL A 379 11.12 -15.07 -5.64
C VAL A 379 12.41 -15.85 -5.34
N GLY A 380 12.88 -15.75 -4.11
CA GLY A 380 14.09 -16.41 -3.62
C GLY A 380 15.41 -15.70 -3.98
N CYS A 381 15.42 -14.66 -4.82
CA CYS A 381 16.66 -13.96 -5.16
C CYS A 381 17.19 -13.04 -4.05
N LYS A 382 16.29 -12.41 -3.28
CA LYS A 382 16.60 -11.54 -2.12
C LYS A 382 17.78 -10.57 -2.38
N PRO A 383 17.71 -9.70 -3.41
CA PRO A 383 18.84 -8.89 -3.86
C PRO A 383 19.37 -7.91 -2.79
N CYS A 384 18.52 -7.54 -1.83
CA CYS A 384 18.85 -6.64 -0.71
C CYS A 384 19.50 -7.36 0.49
N GLY A 385 19.24 -8.66 0.65
CA GLY A 385 19.77 -9.47 1.76
C GLY A 385 21.03 -10.25 1.36
N LYS A 386 21.57 -11.03 2.32
CA LYS A 386 22.76 -11.88 2.09
C LYS A 386 22.46 -13.31 1.66
N PHE A 387 21.29 -13.86 2.00
CA PHE A 387 20.96 -15.27 1.81
C PHE A 387 19.76 -15.44 0.87
N GLY A 388 20.02 -15.63 -0.42
CA GLY A 388 19.04 -16.04 -1.43
C GLY A 388 19.07 -17.56 -1.68
N ASP A 389 17.97 -18.09 -2.21
CA ASP A 389 17.84 -19.50 -2.60
C ASP A 389 18.53 -19.80 -3.94
N TYR A 390 18.90 -18.74 -4.69
CA TYR A 390 19.53 -18.80 -5.99
C TYR A 390 20.87 -18.05 -6.01
N PRO A 391 21.79 -18.39 -6.94
CA PRO A 391 23.03 -17.65 -7.12
C PRO A 391 22.75 -16.17 -7.42
N VAL A 392 23.29 -15.28 -6.58
CA VAL A 392 23.09 -13.83 -6.67
C VAL A 392 23.43 -13.30 -8.07
N GLU A 393 24.53 -13.77 -8.68
CA GLU A 393 24.93 -13.36 -10.03
C GLU A 393 23.85 -13.64 -11.09
N ARG A 394 23.23 -14.84 -11.05
CA ARG A 394 22.14 -15.19 -11.98
C ARG A 394 20.92 -14.31 -11.73
N CYS A 395 20.56 -14.11 -10.46
CA CYS A 395 19.44 -13.26 -10.08
C CYS A 395 19.62 -11.83 -10.63
N LEU A 396 20.74 -11.18 -10.31
CA LEU A 396 21.02 -9.81 -10.72
C LEU A 396 21.04 -9.66 -12.25
N LYS A 397 21.72 -10.58 -12.95
CA LYS A 397 21.75 -10.60 -14.42
C LYS A 397 20.37 -10.76 -15.06
N GLN A 398 19.51 -11.58 -14.47
CA GLN A 398 18.17 -11.82 -14.99
C GLN A 398 17.19 -10.70 -14.59
N MET A 399 17.38 -10.05 -13.45
CA MET A 399 16.69 -8.80 -13.09
C MET A 399 17.05 -7.68 -14.06
N ASP A 400 18.31 -7.56 -14.47
CA ASP A 400 18.72 -6.62 -15.52
C ASP A 400 17.98 -6.88 -16.84
N ARG A 401 17.86 -8.15 -17.23
CA ARG A 401 17.14 -8.56 -18.44
C ARG A 401 15.65 -8.27 -18.34
N ALA A 402 15.01 -8.60 -17.22
CA ALA A 402 13.58 -8.31 -17.00
C ALA A 402 13.31 -6.80 -16.99
N PHE A 403 14.18 -6.00 -16.35
CA PHE A 403 14.12 -4.55 -16.41
C PHE A 403 14.18 -4.05 -17.85
N ASN A 404 15.19 -4.45 -18.62
CA ASN A 404 15.36 -3.99 -20.00
C ASN A 404 14.24 -4.50 -20.92
N PHE A 405 13.65 -5.66 -20.64
CA PHE A 405 12.51 -6.21 -21.36
C PHE A 405 11.27 -5.32 -21.20
N GLY A 406 10.97 -4.88 -19.97
CA GLY A 406 9.93 -3.88 -19.70
C GLY A 406 10.29 -2.48 -20.21
N ASP A 407 11.51 -2.00 -19.93
CA ASP A 407 11.97 -0.64 -20.27
C ASP A 407 12.05 -0.43 -21.79
N ASN A 408 12.30 -1.49 -22.58
CA ASN A 408 12.22 -1.42 -24.04
C ASN A 408 10.86 -0.93 -24.54
N GLN A 409 9.77 -1.40 -23.92
CA GLN A 409 8.41 -1.00 -24.30
C GLN A 409 8.16 0.49 -23.98
N ILE A 410 8.82 1.01 -22.95
CA ILE A 410 8.79 2.44 -22.59
C ILE A 410 9.63 3.26 -23.57
N LEU A 411 10.87 2.84 -23.83
CA LEU A 411 11.81 3.55 -24.70
C LEU A 411 11.35 3.61 -26.16
N GLN A 412 10.65 2.58 -26.64
CA GLN A 412 10.13 2.52 -28.01
C GLN A 412 9.18 3.67 -28.34
N MET A 413 8.37 4.11 -27.36
CA MET A 413 7.53 5.31 -27.50
C MET A 413 8.36 6.54 -27.91
N TYR A 414 9.57 6.65 -27.37
CA TYR A 414 10.48 7.77 -27.57
C TYR A 414 11.54 7.53 -28.66
N GLY A 415 11.45 6.43 -29.42
CA GLY A 415 12.36 6.15 -30.53
C GLY A 415 13.70 5.52 -30.12
N PHE A 416 13.74 4.85 -28.97
CA PHE A 416 14.92 4.15 -28.46
C PHE A 416 14.61 2.70 -28.07
N THR A 417 15.68 1.90 -27.96
CA THR A 417 15.64 0.55 -27.39
C THR A 417 17.01 0.21 -26.81
N HIS A 418 17.08 -0.68 -25.84
CA HIS A 418 18.33 -1.25 -25.36
C HIS A 418 19.09 -1.97 -26.50
N LYS A 419 20.42 -1.92 -26.47
CA LYS A 419 21.25 -2.62 -27.48
C LYS A 419 21.03 -4.14 -27.45
N SER A 420 20.82 -4.68 -26.25
CA SER A 420 20.37 -6.05 -25.98
C SER A 420 19.75 -6.07 -24.58
N LEU A 421 19.04 -7.15 -24.22
CA LEU A 421 18.46 -7.28 -22.86
C LEU A 421 19.51 -7.30 -21.74
N ALA A 422 20.78 -7.57 -22.05
CA ALA A 422 21.87 -7.51 -21.08
C ALA A 422 22.60 -6.14 -21.03
N SER A 423 22.22 -5.17 -21.88
CA SER A 423 22.95 -3.92 -22.03
C SER A 423 22.17 -2.72 -21.48
N ARG A 424 22.78 -1.97 -20.56
CA ARG A 424 22.28 -0.65 -20.14
C ARG A 424 22.35 0.42 -21.23
N ARG A 425 23.05 0.19 -22.34
CA ARG A 425 23.18 1.17 -23.43
C ARG A 425 21.96 1.08 -24.33
N VAL A 426 21.46 2.23 -24.77
CA VAL A 426 20.37 2.33 -25.73
C VAL A 426 20.88 2.66 -27.14
N LYS A 427 20.06 2.39 -28.15
CA LYS A 427 20.22 2.78 -29.55
C LYS A 427 18.91 3.35 -30.06
N ARG A 428 19.00 4.21 -31.08
CA ARG A 428 17.83 4.77 -31.77
C ARG A 428 17.14 3.68 -32.59
N THR A 429 15.81 3.68 -32.60
CA THR A 429 14.99 2.82 -33.47
C THR A 429 14.53 3.55 -34.73
N ARG A 430 14.61 4.88 -34.75
CA ARG A 430 14.25 5.74 -35.88
C ARG A 430 15.09 7.01 -35.93
N ASN A 431 15.13 7.66 -37.08
CA ASN A 431 15.72 8.99 -37.24
C ASN A 431 14.84 10.06 -36.58
N GLU A 432 15.46 11.19 -36.22
CA GLU A 432 14.71 12.36 -35.77
C GLU A 432 13.84 12.93 -36.90
N THR A 433 12.71 13.51 -36.53
CA THR A 433 11.77 14.14 -37.48
C THR A 433 11.38 15.53 -37.00
N SER A 434 11.15 16.45 -37.93
CA SER A 434 10.55 17.75 -37.64
C SER A 434 9.04 17.66 -37.35
N ASN A 435 8.43 16.50 -37.61
CA ASN A 435 6.99 16.25 -37.43
C ASN A 435 6.73 15.14 -36.39
N PRO A 436 7.07 15.35 -35.10
CA PRO A 436 7.02 14.30 -34.09
C PRO A 436 5.60 13.77 -33.81
N LEU A 437 4.56 14.56 -34.08
CA LEU A 437 3.16 14.17 -33.85
C LEU A 437 2.59 13.23 -34.93
N GLU A 438 3.26 13.12 -36.08
CA GLU A 438 2.88 12.15 -37.13
C GLU A 438 3.36 10.74 -36.78
N VAL A 439 4.32 10.63 -35.87
CA VAL A 439 4.87 9.35 -35.39
C VAL A 439 3.99 8.82 -34.27
N LYS A 440 3.21 7.79 -34.58
CA LYS A 440 2.48 7.03 -33.57
C LYS A 440 3.39 5.97 -32.98
N ASP A 441 3.32 5.77 -31.67
CA ASP A 441 3.98 4.65 -31.04
C ASP A 441 3.20 3.36 -31.33
N GLU A 442 3.91 2.24 -31.51
CA GLU A 442 3.35 0.99 -32.03
C GLU A 442 2.26 0.39 -31.12
N LEU A 443 2.38 0.62 -29.80
CA LEU A 443 1.48 0.05 -28.79
C LEU A 443 0.38 1.03 -28.34
N GLY A 444 0.39 2.28 -28.81
CA GLY A 444 -0.58 3.32 -28.41
C GLY A 444 -0.50 3.73 -26.93
N LEU A 445 0.67 3.60 -26.30
CA LEU A 445 0.96 3.86 -24.90
C LEU A 445 1.33 5.32 -24.61
N LEU A 446 1.63 6.16 -25.61
CA LEU A 446 1.85 7.60 -25.35
C LEU A 446 0.55 8.29 -24.87
N HIS A 447 -0.59 7.90 -25.45
CA HIS A 447 -1.90 8.46 -25.15
C HIS A 447 -2.96 7.35 -25.05
N PRO A 448 -2.85 6.43 -24.07
CA PRO A 448 -3.68 5.25 -24.01
C PRO A 448 -5.08 5.59 -23.51
N ALA A 449 -6.07 4.79 -23.93
CA ALA A 449 -7.46 4.93 -23.45
C ALA A 449 -7.58 4.84 -21.92
N PHE A 450 -6.63 4.15 -21.27
CA PHE A 450 -6.55 4.01 -19.81
C PHE A 450 -6.46 5.36 -19.07
N LYS A 451 -5.91 6.39 -19.71
CA LYS A 451 -5.69 7.73 -19.12
C LYS A 451 -6.67 8.77 -19.62
N ALA A 452 -7.64 8.39 -20.45
CA ALA A 452 -8.60 9.32 -21.01
C ALA A 452 -9.50 9.87 -19.89
N VAL A 453 -9.14 11.05 -19.38
CA VAL A 453 -10.03 11.86 -18.55
C VAL A 453 -11.08 12.43 -19.49
N LYS A 454 -12.35 12.05 -19.30
CA LYS A 454 -13.45 12.77 -19.96
C LYS A 454 -13.39 14.21 -19.48
N VAL A 455 -12.90 15.11 -20.32
CA VAL A 455 -13.12 16.55 -20.11
C VAL A 455 -14.61 16.74 -20.31
N SER A 456 -15.33 17.03 -19.23
CA SER A 456 -16.73 17.44 -19.30
C SER A 456 -16.84 18.60 -20.28
N SER A 457 -17.59 18.39 -21.36
CA SER A 457 -17.93 19.40 -22.36
C SER A 457 -18.84 20.47 -21.76
#